data_AF-A0A9Q1BLS3-F1
#
_entry.id   AF-A0A9Q1BLS3-F1
#
_cell.length_a   1.000
_cell.length_b   1.000
_cell.length_c   1.000
_cell.angle_alpha   90.00
_cell.angle_beta   90.00
_cell.angle_gamma   90.00
#
_symmetry.space_group_name_H-M   'P 1'
#
loop_
_entity.id
_entity.type
_entity.pdbx_description
1 polymer ?
#
loop_
_entity_poly.entity_id
_entity_poly.type
_entity_poly.pdbx_seq_one_letter_code
_entity_poly.pdbx_strand_id
1 'polypeptide(L)'
;MRMAGKTDLAGSQDLANMHKEVRDWLEKIYCNETMPQYEINERTLEILMKLKQRNEERDGEAQIVIKDYQEKTEEYHAEAERLSAILQIIGLSSTNLSQSGNVSLRALAMAALTLGIKDASITSYFQALTKLATDSLDVEEQRFHDQRTISKLFSRTKEALMKVETLKRSLEQMNEEAKTVGPEMNKKMRQSGFLQNKTKDYSKQMQELKIELEKNGVDPTIYHQNLVKLAEELENIQNKIVPLKSKLDSYHSLPPNISLARVKIEEMRRELATVEAELSKNIDLMHL
;
A
#
# COMPACT_ATOMS: atom_id res chain seq x y z
N MET A 1 -41.94 0.50 -61.89
CA MET A 1 -40.51 0.70 -61.54
C MET A 1 -40.05 2.12 -61.92
N ARG A 2 -40.67 3.17 -61.34
CA ARG A 2 -40.31 4.60 -61.50
C ARG A 2 -40.68 5.38 -60.22
N MET A 3 -40.08 5.02 -59.09
CA MET A 3 -40.22 5.77 -57.82
C MET A 3 -38.88 5.95 -57.09
N ALA A 4 -37.82 5.22 -57.46
CA ALA A 4 -36.53 5.27 -56.78
C ALA A 4 -35.60 6.43 -57.22
N GLY A 5 -35.88 7.11 -58.35
CA GLY A 5 -35.02 8.17 -58.88
C GLY A 5 -35.34 9.60 -58.42
N LYS A 6 -36.45 9.83 -57.72
CA LYS A 6 -36.87 11.16 -57.26
C LYS A 6 -36.36 11.52 -55.86
N THR A 7 -36.06 10.52 -55.04
CA THR A 7 -35.61 10.67 -53.65
C THR A 7 -34.13 11.08 -53.57
N ASP A 8 -33.27 10.55 -54.45
CA ASP A 8 -31.83 10.84 -54.42
C ASP A 8 -31.51 12.25 -54.96
N LEU A 9 -32.28 12.72 -55.96
CA LEU A 9 -32.17 14.09 -56.49
C LEU A 9 -32.66 15.14 -55.47
N ALA A 10 -33.65 14.80 -54.63
CA ALA A 10 -34.14 15.68 -53.58
C ALA A 10 -33.14 15.82 -52.43
N GLY A 11 -32.51 14.73 -51.99
CA GLY A 11 -31.47 14.76 -50.94
C GLY A 11 -30.20 15.50 -51.38
N SER A 12 -29.80 15.35 -52.65
CA SER A 12 -28.64 16.09 -53.19
C SER A 12 -28.88 17.60 -53.31
N GLN A 13 -30.12 18.02 -53.60
CA GLN A 13 -30.47 19.43 -53.69
C GLN A 13 -30.56 20.08 -52.30
N ASP A 14 -31.05 19.34 -51.30
CA ASP A 14 -31.17 19.79 -49.92
C ASP A 14 -29.79 19.98 -49.26
N LEU A 15 -28.86 19.04 -49.50
CA LEU A 15 -27.46 19.17 -49.06
C LEU A 15 -26.74 20.37 -49.68
N ALA A 16 -26.98 20.65 -50.96
CA ALA A 16 -26.41 21.81 -51.64
C ALA A 16 -26.94 23.14 -51.06
N ASN A 17 -28.22 23.19 -50.69
CA ASN A 17 -28.84 24.35 -50.05
C ASN A 17 -28.30 24.56 -48.63
N MET A 18 -28.24 23.50 -47.80
CA MET A 18 -27.67 23.57 -46.44
C MET A 18 -26.20 24.03 -46.47
N HIS A 19 -25.40 23.50 -47.40
CA HIS A 19 -24.01 23.91 -47.57
C HIS A 19 -23.87 25.38 -47.96
N LYS A 20 -24.74 25.90 -48.84
CA LYS A 20 -24.75 27.32 -49.20
C LYS A 20 -25.09 28.20 -48.00
N GLU A 21 -26.14 27.85 -47.26
CA GLU A 21 -26.55 28.60 -46.07
C GLU A 21 -25.50 28.63 -44.97
N VAL A 22 -24.82 27.50 -44.73
CA VAL A 22 -23.72 27.41 -43.77
C VAL A 22 -22.53 28.25 -44.23
N ARG A 23 -22.21 28.21 -45.53
CA ARG A 23 -21.13 29.03 -46.09
C ARG A 23 -21.40 30.52 -45.95
N ASP A 24 -22.59 30.99 -46.31
CA ASP A 24 -22.99 32.40 -46.21
C ASP A 24 -22.95 32.87 -44.74
N TRP A 25 -23.40 32.02 -43.80
CA TRP A 25 -23.31 32.29 -42.36
C TRP A 25 -21.85 32.35 -41.86
N LEU A 26 -21.00 31.40 -42.27
CA LEU A 26 -19.58 31.40 -41.92
C LEU A 26 -18.86 32.63 -42.51
N GLU A 27 -19.14 33.03 -43.75
CA GLU A 27 -18.58 34.26 -44.34
C GLU A 27 -18.96 35.50 -43.52
N LYS A 28 -20.22 35.57 -43.05
CA LYS A 28 -20.67 36.66 -42.19
C LYS A 28 -19.96 36.67 -40.83
N ILE A 29 -19.71 35.52 -40.21
CA ILE A 29 -18.99 35.43 -38.93
C ILE A 29 -17.52 35.82 -39.11
N TYR A 30 -16.86 35.27 -40.13
CA TYR A 30 -15.42 35.42 -40.27
C TYR A 30 -15.00 36.72 -40.96
N CYS A 31 -15.91 37.45 -41.63
CA CYS A 31 -15.71 38.77 -42.27
C CYS A 31 -14.45 38.91 -43.14
N ASN A 32 -13.26 38.98 -42.52
CA ASN A 32 -11.93 39.17 -43.13
C ASN A 32 -10.91 38.06 -42.79
N GLU A 33 -11.26 37.05 -41.99
CA GLU A 33 -10.38 35.91 -41.68
C GLU A 33 -10.60 34.74 -42.66
N THR A 34 -9.56 33.94 -42.91
CA THR A 34 -9.67 32.76 -43.78
C THR A 34 -10.59 31.72 -43.15
N MET A 35 -11.72 31.45 -43.80
CA MET A 35 -12.66 30.42 -43.38
C MET A 35 -11.95 29.05 -43.23
N PRO A 36 -12.08 28.38 -42.07
CA PRO A 36 -11.56 27.02 -41.91
C PRO A 36 -12.18 26.06 -42.91
N GLN A 37 -11.36 25.18 -43.48
CA GLN A 37 -11.86 24.10 -44.34
C GLN A 37 -12.69 23.13 -43.49
N TYR A 38 -13.88 22.77 -43.97
CA TYR A 38 -14.75 21.80 -43.33
C TYR A 38 -15.19 20.74 -44.34
N GLU A 39 -15.47 19.54 -43.84
CA GLU A 39 -15.95 18.44 -44.67
C GLU A 39 -17.41 18.65 -45.04
N ILE A 40 -17.71 18.65 -46.35
CA ILE A 40 -19.07 18.74 -46.88
C ILE A 40 -19.67 17.32 -46.86
N ASN A 41 -20.05 16.87 -45.66
CA ASN A 41 -20.81 15.64 -45.46
C ASN A 41 -22.13 15.97 -44.74
N GLU A 42 -23.16 15.14 -44.91
CA GLU A 42 -24.52 15.36 -44.37
C GLU A 42 -24.49 15.63 -42.87
N ARG A 43 -23.75 14.81 -42.11
CA ARG A 43 -23.60 14.96 -40.66
C ARG A 43 -22.97 16.30 -40.25
N THR A 44 -21.92 16.73 -40.93
CA THR A 44 -21.21 17.99 -40.66
C THR A 44 -22.10 19.19 -41.00
N LEU A 45 -22.81 19.13 -42.13
CA LEU A 45 -23.76 20.18 -42.52
C LEU A 45 -24.93 20.29 -41.53
N GLU A 46 -25.48 19.17 -41.07
CA GLU A 46 -26.52 19.19 -40.02
C GLU A 46 -26.02 19.81 -38.71
N ILE A 47 -24.79 19.48 -38.29
CA ILE A 47 -24.18 20.04 -37.08
C ILE A 47 -23.97 21.55 -37.26
N LEU A 48 -23.45 21.98 -38.40
CA LEU A 48 -23.22 23.39 -38.70
C LEU A 48 -24.52 24.18 -38.82
N MET A 49 -25.59 23.60 -39.39
CA MET A 49 -26.92 24.23 -39.43
C MET A 49 -27.52 24.38 -38.03
N LYS A 50 -27.39 23.36 -37.17
CA LYS A 50 -27.79 23.46 -35.75
C LYS A 50 -26.97 24.51 -35.00
N LEU A 51 -25.68 24.64 -35.31
CA LEU A 51 -24.82 25.65 -34.72
C LEU A 51 -25.20 27.06 -35.19
N LYS A 52 -25.45 27.24 -36.49
CA LYS A 52 -25.99 28.48 -37.08
C LYS A 52 -27.27 28.89 -36.37
N GLN A 53 -28.25 28.00 -36.29
CA GLN A 53 -29.53 28.28 -35.64
C GLN A 53 -29.32 28.74 -34.19
N ARG A 54 -28.51 28.01 -33.41
CA ARG A 54 -28.22 28.41 -32.02
C ARG A 54 -27.47 29.73 -31.91
N ASN A 55 -26.57 30.01 -32.84
CA ASN A 55 -25.86 31.28 -32.87
C ASN A 55 -26.82 32.42 -33.20
N GLU A 56 -27.67 32.28 -34.21
CA GLU A 56 -28.68 33.29 -34.58
C GLU A 56 -29.69 33.52 -33.46
N GLU A 57 -30.14 32.47 -32.77
CA GLU A 57 -31.02 32.56 -31.59
C GLU A 57 -30.32 33.37 -30.48
N ARG A 58 -29.08 33.02 -30.14
CA ARG A 58 -28.30 33.72 -29.09
C ARG A 58 -27.94 35.15 -29.47
N ASP A 59 -27.64 35.41 -30.73
CA ASP A 59 -27.36 36.75 -31.23
C ASP A 59 -28.63 37.62 -31.18
N GLY A 60 -29.79 37.03 -31.49
CA GLY A 60 -31.10 37.66 -31.29
C GLY A 60 -31.38 38.01 -29.84
N GLU A 61 -31.16 37.07 -28.91
CA GLU A 61 -31.27 37.31 -27.47
C GLU A 61 -30.32 38.40 -26.98
N ALA A 62 -29.06 38.36 -27.42
CA ALA A 62 -28.07 39.38 -27.09
C ALA A 62 -28.49 40.76 -27.62
N GLN A 63 -29.03 40.83 -28.84
CA GLN A 63 -29.50 42.08 -29.43
C GLN A 63 -30.68 42.68 -28.66
N ILE A 64 -31.60 41.84 -28.15
CA ILE A 64 -32.71 42.28 -27.29
C ILE A 64 -32.15 42.92 -26.01
N VAL A 65 -31.18 42.26 -25.37
CA VAL A 65 -30.54 42.77 -24.14
C VAL A 65 -29.80 44.08 -24.41
N ILE A 66 -29.08 44.18 -25.54
CA ILE A 66 -28.39 45.41 -25.95
C ILE A 66 -29.40 46.56 -26.13
N LYS A 67 -30.51 46.30 -26.83
CA LYS A 67 -31.55 47.30 -27.06
C LYS A 67 -32.18 47.77 -25.74
N ASP A 68 -32.51 46.85 -24.84
CA ASP A 68 -33.02 47.16 -23.51
C ASP A 68 -32.05 48.02 -22.68
N TYR A 69 -30.75 47.73 -22.73
CA TYR A 69 -29.75 48.57 -22.06
C TYR A 69 -29.62 49.96 -22.69
N GLN A 70 -29.73 50.07 -24.02
CA GLN A 70 -29.71 51.37 -24.70
C GLN A 70 -30.93 52.21 -24.29
N GLU A 71 -32.13 51.64 -24.35
CA GLU A 71 -33.38 52.32 -23.94
C GLU A 71 -33.31 52.77 -22.47
N LYS A 72 -32.89 51.90 -21.56
CA LYS A 72 -32.69 52.26 -20.14
C LYS A 72 -31.67 53.38 -19.95
N THR A 73 -30.57 53.37 -20.72
CA THR A 73 -29.54 54.41 -20.63
C THR A 73 -30.11 55.77 -21.06
N GLU A 74 -30.89 55.80 -22.14
CA GLU A 74 -31.57 57.01 -22.60
C GLU A 74 -32.59 57.51 -21.58
N GLU A 75 -33.40 56.62 -21.01
CA GLU A 75 -34.35 56.95 -19.95
C GLU A 75 -33.67 57.51 -18.70
N TYR A 76 -32.61 56.85 -18.21
CA TYR A 76 -31.84 57.33 -17.06
C TYR A 76 -31.15 58.67 -17.33
N HIS A 77 -30.66 58.88 -18.55
CA HIS A 77 -30.06 60.15 -18.93
C HIS A 77 -31.10 61.28 -18.96
N ALA A 78 -32.26 61.05 -19.59
CA ALA A 78 -33.35 62.03 -19.63
C ALA A 78 -33.87 62.36 -18.22
N GLU A 79 -33.99 61.35 -17.34
CA GLU A 79 -34.40 61.56 -15.95
C GLU A 79 -33.33 62.32 -15.14
N ALA A 80 -32.05 62.04 -15.36
CA ALA A 80 -30.96 62.78 -14.72
C ALA A 80 -30.97 64.27 -15.13
N GLU A 81 -31.19 64.57 -16.40
CA GLU A 81 -31.34 65.96 -16.89
C GLU A 81 -32.57 66.64 -16.27
N ARG A 82 -33.72 65.93 -16.21
CA ARG A 82 -34.95 66.44 -15.59
C ARG A 82 -34.73 66.78 -14.11
N LEU A 83 -34.11 65.88 -13.34
CA LEU A 83 -33.80 66.08 -11.93
C LEU A 83 -32.79 67.21 -11.72
N SER A 84 -31.75 67.29 -12.58
CA SER A 84 -30.76 68.36 -12.56
C SER A 84 -31.41 69.74 -12.75
N ALA A 85 -32.31 69.87 -13.73
CA ALA A 85 -33.05 71.10 -13.97
C ALA A 85 -33.92 71.52 -12.77
N ILE A 86 -34.61 70.56 -12.14
CA ILE A 86 -35.42 70.82 -10.94
C ILE A 86 -34.54 71.29 -9.77
N LEU A 87 -33.41 70.61 -9.52
CA LEU A 87 -32.48 70.99 -8.46
C LEU A 87 -31.88 72.38 -8.69
N GLN A 88 -31.61 72.74 -9.94
CA GLN A 88 -31.14 74.07 -10.31
C GLN A 88 -32.19 75.15 -10.03
N ILE A 89 -33.47 74.91 -10.35
CA ILE A 89 -34.58 75.84 -10.06
C ILE A 89 -34.73 76.08 -8.55
N ILE A 90 -34.54 75.04 -7.74
CA ILE A 90 -34.66 75.11 -6.27
C ILE A 90 -33.38 75.68 -5.62
N GLY A 91 -32.30 75.87 -6.39
CA GLY A 91 -31.02 76.39 -5.89
C GLY A 91 -30.18 75.35 -5.12
N LEU A 92 -30.47 74.07 -5.30
CA LEU A 92 -29.77 72.93 -4.69
C LEU A 92 -28.75 72.29 -5.64
N SER A 93 -28.26 73.04 -6.63
CA SER A 93 -27.23 72.56 -7.55
C SER A 93 -25.94 72.22 -6.80
N SER A 94 -25.16 71.29 -7.33
CA SER A 94 -23.84 70.93 -6.81
C SER A 94 -22.90 72.13 -6.69
N THR A 95 -23.09 73.16 -7.52
CA THR A 95 -22.34 74.42 -7.48
C THR A 95 -22.67 75.30 -6.27
N ASN A 96 -23.82 75.09 -5.61
CA ASN A 96 -24.24 75.88 -4.46
C ASN A 96 -23.85 75.24 -3.11
N LEU A 97 -23.35 74.00 -3.13
CA LEU A 97 -22.87 73.30 -1.95
C LEU A 97 -21.43 73.73 -1.60
N SER A 98 -21.10 73.67 -0.31
CA SER A 98 -19.71 73.81 0.14
C SER A 98 -18.83 72.72 -0.46
N GLN A 99 -17.51 72.94 -0.50
CA GLN A 99 -16.56 71.93 -0.98
C GLN A 99 -16.70 70.61 -0.21
N SER A 100 -16.87 70.67 1.11
CA SER A 100 -17.11 69.48 1.95
C SER A 100 -18.43 68.79 1.60
N GLY A 101 -19.51 69.54 1.37
CA GLY A 101 -20.80 68.98 0.96
C GLY A 101 -20.71 68.24 -0.37
N ASN A 102 -20.01 68.81 -1.36
CA ASN A 102 -19.77 68.16 -2.65
C ASN A 102 -18.96 66.86 -2.53
N VAL A 103 -17.93 66.85 -1.67
CA VAL A 103 -17.13 65.63 -1.43
C VAL A 103 -17.99 64.55 -0.79
N SER A 104 -18.77 64.88 0.24
CA SER A 104 -19.66 63.93 0.92
C SER A 104 -20.74 63.38 -0.01
N LEU A 105 -21.36 64.23 -0.83
CA LEU A 105 -22.38 63.80 -1.80
C LEU A 105 -21.79 62.87 -2.86
N ARG A 106 -20.60 63.20 -3.38
CA ARG A 106 -19.89 62.33 -4.33
C ARG A 106 -19.55 60.98 -3.71
N ALA A 107 -19.04 60.98 -2.47
CA ALA A 107 -18.73 59.74 -1.76
C ALA A 107 -19.98 58.88 -1.54
N LEU A 108 -21.11 59.49 -1.18
CA LEU A 108 -22.39 58.81 -1.02
C LEU A 108 -22.85 58.20 -2.37
N ALA A 109 -22.84 58.99 -3.45
CA ALA A 109 -23.22 58.51 -4.78
C ALA A 109 -22.32 57.36 -5.28
N MET A 110 -21.01 57.47 -5.07
CA MET A 110 -20.06 56.40 -5.40
C MET A 110 -20.31 55.14 -4.57
N ALA A 111 -20.60 55.28 -3.27
CA ALA A 111 -20.96 54.16 -2.42
C ALA A 111 -22.26 53.50 -2.91
N ALA A 112 -23.26 54.29 -3.32
CA ALA A 112 -24.51 53.78 -3.90
C ALA A 112 -24.25 52.93 -5.15
N LEU A 113 -23.47 53.46 -6.08
CA LEU A 113 -23.11 52.78 -7.33
C LEU A 113 -22.31 51.49 -7.06
N THR A 114 -21.38 51.54 -6.11
CA THR A 114 -20.56 50.37 -5.74
C THR A 114 -21.39 49.29 -5.07
N LEU A 115 -22.34 49.67 -4.20
CA LEU A 115 -23.26 48.76 -3.54
C LEU A 115 -24.42 48.31 -4.45
N GLY A 116 -24.58 48.92 -5.62
CA GLY A 116 -25.64 48.61 -6.58
C GLY A 116 -27.05 48.97 -6.08
N ILE A 117 -27.19 49.99 -5.23
CA ILE A 117 -28.50 50.41 -4.72
C ILE A 117 -29.20 51.36 -5.69
N LYS A 118 -30.53 51.27 -5.75
CA LYS A 118 -31.37 52.01 -6.70
C LYS A 118 -31.86 53.35 -6.16
N ASP A 119 -31.88 53.51 -4.84
CA ASP A 119 -32.35 54.70 -4.14
C ASP A 119 -31.33 55.15 -3.10
N ALA A 120 -31.31 56.46 -2.84
CA ALA A 120 -30.41 57.05 -1.84
C ALA A 120 -30.96 56.95 -0.40
N SER A 121 -31.86 56.00 -0.12
CA SER A 121 -32.45 55.84 1.21
C SER A 121 -31.46 55.18 2.17
N ILE A 122 -31.48 55.63 3.43
CA ILE A 122 -30.61 55.10 4.49
C ILE A 122 -30.83 53.59 4.67
N THR A 123 -32.08 53.13 4.56
CA THR A 123 -32.43 51.71 4.68
C THR A 123 -31.76 50.87 3.60
N SER A 124 -31.74 51.33 2.35
CA SER A 124 -31.08 50.62 1.25
C SER A 124 -29.56 50.55 1.44
N TYR A 125 -28.93 51.66 1.88
CA TYR A 125 -27.50 51.62 2.27
C TYR A 125 -27.26 50.62 3.39
N PHE A 126 -28.08 50.64 4.44
CA PHE A 126 -27.90 49.76 5.58
C PHE A 126 -28.08 48.28 5.23
N GLN A 127 -29.07 47.97 4.40
CA GLN A 127 -29.29 46.61 3.89
C GLN A 127 -28.13 46.14 3.02
N ALA A 128 -27.66 46.96 2.09
CA ALA A 128 -26.54 46.61 1.23
C ALA A 128 -25.22 46.44 2.01
N LEU A 129 -24.96 47.31 2.99
CA LEU A 129 -23.80 47.19 3.88
C LEU A 129 -23.87 45.94 4.76
N THR A 130 -25.06 45.64 5.30
CA THR A 130 -25.27 44.44 6.12
C THR A 130 -25.08 43.19 5.28
N LYS A 131 -25.66 43.16 4.07
CA LYS A 131 -25.46 42.08 3.12
C LYS A 131 -23.98 41.89 2.79
N LEU A 132 -23.27 42.95 2.44
CA LEU A 132 -21.84 42.90 2.15
C LEU A 132 -21.03 42.38 3.35
N ALA A 133 -21.39 42.80 4.57
CA ALA A 133 -20.75 42.30 5.79
C ALA A 133 -21.01 40.81 6.00
N THR A 134 -22.25 40.34 5.78
CA THR A 134 -22.60 38.91 5.84
C THR A 134 -21.86 38.12 4.76
N ASP A 135 -21.90 38.56 3.50
CA ASP A 135 -21.20 37.92 2.38
C ASP A 135 -19.69 37.84 2.66
N SER A 136 -19.10 38.88 3.26
CA SER A 136 -17.69 38.87 3.66
C SER A 136 -17.39 37.86 4.77
N LEU A 137 -18.29 37.66 5.73
CA LEU A 137 -18.13 36.65 6.78
C LEU A 137 -18.27 35.24 6.21
N ASP A 138 -19.23 35.01 5.31
CA ASP A 138 -19.44 33.72 4.66
C ASP A 138 -18.23 33.32 3.80
N VAL A 139 -17.67 34.26 3.04
CA VAL A 139 -16.44 34.04 2.26
C VAL A 139 -15.25 33.73 3.17
N GLU A 140 -15.13 34.41 4.30
CA GLU A 140 -14.07 34.17 5.28
C GLU A 140 -14.21 32.78 5.93
N GLU A 141 -15.43 32.37 6.30
CA GLU A 141 -15.70 31.03 6.81
C GLU A 141 -15.36 29.95 5.77
N GLN A 142 -15.77 30.13 4.52
CA GLN A 142 -15.43 29.20 3.44
C GLN A 142 -13.91 29.11 3.24
N ARG A 143 -13.20 30.25 3.31
CA ARG A 143 -11.74 30.27 3.23
C ARG A 143 -11.09 29.47 4.35
N PHE A 144 -11.58 29.59 5.58
CA PHE A 144 -11.10 28.76 6.70
C PHE A 144 -11.37 27.27 6.46
N HIS A 145 -12.56 26.92 5.96
CA HIS A 145 -12.90 25.54 5.62
C HIS A 145 -11.96 24.97 4.56
N ASP A 146 -11.75 25.70 3.47
CA ASP A 146 -10.87 25.30 2.37
C ASP A 146 -9.43 25.16 2.84
N GLN A 147 -8.93 26.11 3.64
CA GLN A 147 -7.58 26.06 4.22
C GLN A 147 -7.37 24.80 5.07
N ARG A 148 -8.38 24.41 5.86
CA ARG A 148 -8.34 23.19 6.66
C ARG A 148 -8.34 21.94 5.78
N THR A 149 -9.16 21.93 4.74
CA THR A 149 -9.23 20.82 3.78
C THR A 149 -7.91 20.67 3.01
N ILE A 150 -7.33 21.76 2.52
CA ILE A 150 -6.01 21.78 1.88
C ILE A 150 -4.94 21.21 2.81
N SER A 151 -4.91 21.66 4.07
CA SER A 151 -3.94 21.17 5.06
C SER A 151 -4.06 19.65 5.30
N LYS A 152 -5.30 19.13 5.37
CA LYS A 152 -5.57 17.69 5.52
C LYS A 152 -5.21 16.90 4.27
N LEU A 153 -5.50 17.43 3.08
CA LEU A 153 -5.13 16.77 1.82
C LEU A 153 -3.61 16.75 1.64
N PHE A 154 -2.93 17.83 2.03
CA PHE A 154 -1.48 17.92 1.99
C PHE A 154 -0.82 16.88 2.89
N SER A 155 -1.27 16.72 4.14
CA SER A 155 -0.72 15.69 5.05
C SER A 155 -0.93 14.27 4.51
N ARG A 156 -2.14 13.96 4.02
CA ARG A 156 -2.43 12.66 3.40
C ARG A 156 -1.59 12.40 2.15
N THR A 157 -1.39 13.41 1.33
CA THR A 157 -0.54 13.30 0.13
C THR A 157 0.91 13.04 0.50
N LYS A 158 1.42 13.74 1.51
CA LYS A 158 2.76 13.51 2.06
C LYS A 158 2.92 12.09 2.59
N GLU A 159 1.95 11.59 3.36
CA GLU A 159 1.94 10.20 3.86
C GLU A 159 1.92 9.17 2.72
N ALA A 160 1.08 9.39 1.70
CA ALA A 160 1.01 8.53 0.54
C ALA A 160 2.35 8.51 -0.22
N LEU A 161 2.98 9.67 -0.40
CA LEU A 161 4.29 9.77 -1.05
C LEU A 161 5.37 9.00 -0.29
N MET A 162 5.41 9.11 1.04
CA MET A 162 6.33 8.33 1.88
C MET A 162 6.09 6.82 1.73
N LYS A 163 4.83 6.37 1.68
CA LYS A 163 4.49 4.95 1.45
C LYS A 163 4.96 4.47 0.08
N VAL A 164 4.75 5.27 -0.97
CA VAL A 164 5.22 4.94 -2.33
C VAL A 164 6.75 4.79 -2.35
N GLU A 165 7.47 5.69 -1.70
CA GLU A 165 8.92 5.63 -1.60
C GLU A 165 9.40 4.36 -0.86
N THR A 166 8.78 4.02 0.26
CA THR A 166 9.07 2.78 1.00
C THR A 166 8.78 1.54 0.16
N LEU A 167 7.65 1.52 -0.56
CA LEU A 167 7.29 0.40 -1.44
C LEU A 167 8.28 0.24 -2.59
N LYS A 168 8.74 1.34 -3.20
CA LYS A 168 9.79 1.29 -4.23
C LYS A 168 11.07 0.66 -3.71
N ARG A 169 11.54 1.07 -2.53
CA ARG A 169 12.74 0.48 -1.90
C ARG A 169 12.56 -1.00 -1.60
N SER A 170 11.41 -1.39 -1.07
CA SER A 170 11.10 -2.80 -0.79
C SER A 170 11.05 -3.62 -2.08
N LEU A 171 10.47 -3.08 -3.16
CA LEU A 171 10.44 -3.75 -4.46
C LEU A 171 11.85 -3.93 -5.03
N GLU A 172 12.69 -2.90 -4.94
CA GLU A 172 14.08 -2.96 -5.37
C GLU A 172 14.87 -4.02 -4.59
N GLN A 173 14.71 -4.07 -3.26
CA GLN A 173 15.31 -5.11 -2.43
C GLN A 173 14.83 -6.52 -2.83
N MET A 174 13.51 -6.72 -2.97
CA MET A 174 12.94 -8.00 -3.39
C MET A 174 13.43 -8.42 -4.78
N ASN A 175 13.62 -7.47 -5.68
CA ASN A 175 14.14 -7.73 -7.02
C ASN A 175 15.61 -8.15 -7.00
N GLU A 176 16.44 -7.53 -6.15
CA GLU A 176 17.82 -7.97 -5.95
C GLU A 176 17.90 -9.36 -5.28
N GLU A 177 17.05 -9.63 -4.29
CA GLU A 177 16.94 -10.96 -3.67
C GLU A 177 16.46 -12.01 -4.69
N ALA A 178 15.50 -11.69 -5.55
CA ALA A 178 15.02 -12.60 -6.59
C ALA A 178 16.13 -13.02 -7.57
N LYS A 179 17.08 -12.11 -7.88
CA LYS A 179 18.24 -12.42 -8.72
C LYS A 179 19.18 -13.45 -8.08
N THR A 180 19.29 -13.51 -6.75
CA THR A 180 20.18 -14.45 -6.04
C THR A 180 19.48 -15.78 -5.71
N VAL A 181 18.17 -15.75 -5.44
CA VAL A 181 17.37 -16.95 -5.12
C VAL A 181 17.39 -17.96 -6.27
N GLY A 182 17.29 -17.53 -7.54
CA GLY A 182 17.33 -18.44 -8.68
C GLY A 182 18.61 -19.30 -8.75
N PRO A 183 19.81 -18.69 -8.77
CA PRO A 183 21.08 -19.39 -8.69
C PRO A 183 21.22 -20.30 -7.47
N GLU A 184 20.85 -19.82 -6.28
CA GLU A 184 20.93 -20.62 -5.04
C GLU A 184 20.00 -21.83 -5.07
N MET A 185 18.76 -21.65 -5.54
CA MET A 185 17.78 -22.71 -5.69
C MET A 185 18.23 -23.75 -6.71
N ASN A 186 18.82 -23.32 -7.83
CA ASN A 186 19.44 -24.23 -8.80
C ASN A 186 20.60 -25.02 -8.20
N LYS A 187 21.46 -24.39 -7.38
CA LYS A 187 22.55 -25.07 -6.67
C LYS A 187 22.01 -26.12 -5.70
N LYS A 188 21.02 -25.76 -4.88
CA LYS A 188 20.35 -26.69 -3.95
C LYS A 188 19.67 -27.84 -4.68
N MET A 189 19.01 -27.57 -5.83
CA MET A 189 18.38 -28.59 -6.66
C MET A 189 19.40 -29.60 -7.20
N ARG A 190 20.54 -29.13 -7.74
CA ARG A 190 21.63 -30.00 -8.20
C ARG A 190 22.21 -30.85 -7.07
N GLN A 191 22.44 -30.25 -5.90
CA GLN A 191 22.95 -30.95 -4.73
C GLN A 191 21.96 -32.02 -4.23
N SER A 192 20.67 -31.70 -4.20
CA SER A 192 19.62 -32.65 -3.84
C SER A 192 19.58 -33.83 -4.81
N GLY A 193 19.62 -33.59 -6.12
CA GLY A 193 19.67 -34.65 -7.13
C GLY A 193 20.91 -35.55 -6.99
N PHE A 194 22.08 -34.95 -6.71
CA PHE A 194 23.30 -35.71 -6.44
C PHE A 194 23.19 -36.60 -5.19
N LEU A 195 22.67 -36.06 -4.08
CA LEU A 195 22.46 -36.83 -2.85
C LEU A 195 21.45 -37.96 -3.07
N GLN A 196 20.38 -37.70 -3.82
CA GLN A 196 19.35 -38.69 -4.13
C GLN A 196 19.91 -39.84 -4.98
N ASN A 197 20.80 -39.54 -5.94
CA ASN A 197 21.53 -40.57 -6.70
C ASN A 197 22.44 -41.39 -5.79
N LYS A 198 23.23 -40.74 -4.92
CA LYS A 198 24.06 -41.45 -3.92
C LYS A 198 23.24 -42.35 -3.00
N THR A 199 22.06 -41.91 -2.56
CA THR A 199 21.16 -42.73 -1.75
C THR A 199 20.73 -44.00 -2.51
N LYS A 200 20.42 -43.89 -3.80
CA LYS A 200 20.09 -45.06 -4.64
C LYS A 200 21.29 -46.00 -4.80
N ASP A 201 22.48 -45.46 -5.05
CA ASP A 201 23.70 -46.25 -5.20
C ASP A 201 24.03 -47.01 -3.90
N TYR A 202 24.00 -46.32 -2.75
CA TYR A 202 24.23 -46.95 -1.45
C TYR A 202 23.14 -47.97 -1.11
N SER A 203 21.88 -47.69 -1.43
CA SER A 203 20.81 -48.67 -1.24
C SER A 203 21.02 -49.93 -2.09
N LYS A 204 21.52 -49.78 -3.32
CA LYS A 204 21.84 -50.91 -4.20
C LYS A 204 23.02 -51.71 -3.65
N GLN A 205 24.11 -51.06 -3.28
CA GLN A 205 25.27 -51.72 -2.66
C GLN A 205 24.88 -52.44 -1.36
N MET A 206 24.02 -51.82 -0.54
CA MET A 206 23.54 -52.43 0.69
C MET A 206 22.67 -53.67 0.43
N GLN A 207 21.85 -53.66 -0.63
CA GLN A 207 21.12 -54.84 -1.07
C GLN A 207 22.05 -55.94 -1.59
N GLU A 208 23.04 -55.59 -2.42
CA GLU A 208 24.04 -56.53 -2.94
C GLU A 208 24.83 -57.19 -1.81
N LEU A 209 25.36 -56.40 -0.87
CA LEU A 209 26.08 -56.90 0.31
C LEU A 209 25.18 -57.76 1.21
N LYS A 210 23.89 -57.42 1.33
CA LYS A 210 22.94 -58.23 2.10
C LYS A 210 22.70 -59.59 1.45
N ILE A 211 22.54 -59.62 0.11
CA ILE A 211 22.42 -60.88 -0.64
C ILE A 211 23.69 -61.72 -0.51
N GLU A 212 24.87 -61.08 -0.54
CA GLU A 212 26.15 -61.78 -0.34
C GLU A 212 26.29 -62.36 1.07
N LEU A 213 25.88 -61.62 2.11
CA LEU A 213 25.81 -62.11 3.49
C LEU A 213 24.87 -63.31 3.63
N GLU A 214 23.69 -63.25 3.02
CA GLU A 214 22.73 -64.36 3.00
C GLU A 214 23.29 -65.59 2.26
N LYS A 215 23.95 -65.39 1.11
CA LYS A 215 24.60 -66.46 0.33
C LYS A 215 25.74 -67.13 1.10
N ASN A 216 26.49 -66.36 1.89
CA ASN A 216 27.57 -66.87 2.73
C ASN A 216 27.05 -67.52 4.03
N GLY A 217 25.73 -67.62 4.21
CA GLY A 217 25.11 -68.35 5.33
C GLY A 217 25.31 -67.67 6.69
N VAL A 218 25.51 -66.35 6.70
CA VAL A 218 25.72 -65.61 7.96
C VAL A 218 24.41 -65.52 8.74
N ASP A 219 24.35 -66.22 9.87
CA ASP A 219 23.23 -66.20 10.80
C ASP A 219 23.15 -64.83 11.54
N PRO A 220 21.98 -64.17 11.58
CA PRO A 220 21.77 -62.96 12.36
C PRO A 220 22.23 -63.03 13.83
N THR A 221 22.39 -64.21 14.42
CA THR A 221 22.97 -64.39 15.77
C THR A 221 24.40 -63.85 15.90
N ILE A 222 25.19 -63.83 14.83
CA ILE A 222 26.59 -63.34 14.81
C ILE A 222 26.66 -61.82 14.56
N TYR A 223 25.52 -61.13 14.42
CA TYR A 223 25.53 -59.69 14.24
C TYR A 223 26.04 -58.99 15.49
N HIS A 224 26.77 -57.90 15.30
CA HIS A 224 27.42 -57.16 16.40
C HIS A 224 26.44 -56.86 17.56
N GLN A 225 25.23 -56.42 17.24
CA GLN A 225 24.22 -56.12 18.26
C GLN A 225 23.81 -57.34 19.10
N ASN A 226 23.81 -58.54 18.53
CA ASN A 226 23.48 -59.78 19.23
C ASN A 226 24.70 -60.33 20.00
N LEU A 227 25.91 -60.19 19.44
CA LEU A 227 27.16 -60.53 20.13
C LEU A 227 27.40 -59.64 21.36
N VAL A 228 27.10 -58.34 21.25
CA VAL A 228 27.19 -57.40 22.39
C VAL A 228 26.21 -57.80 23.48
N LYS A 229 24.94 -58.08 23.13
CA LYS A 229 23.95 -58.59 24.10
C LYS A 229 24.41 -59.90 24.77
N LEU A 230 24.93 -60.84 23.99
CA LEU A 230 25.44 -62.10 24.51
C LEU A 230 26.64 -61.88 25.44
N ALA A 231 27.55 -60.96 25.10
CA ALA A 231 28.68 -60.61 25.93
C ALA A 231 28.25 -59.95 27.25
N GLU A 232 27.28 -59.02 27.20
CA GLU A 232 26.67 -58.40 28.38
C GLU A 232 25.96 -59.45 29.27
N GLU A 233 25.26 -60.41 28.68
CA GLU A 233 24.64 -61.53 29.40
C GLU A 233 25.70 -62.43 30.05
N LEU A 234 26.77 -62.74 29.33
CA LEU A 234 27.87 -63.58 29.82
C LEU A 234 28.62 -62.87 30.96
N GLU A 235 28.88 -61.57 30.84
CA GLU A 235 29.47 -60.75 31.90
C GLU A 235 28.57 -60.71 33.14
N ASN A 236 27.26 -60.57 32.96
CA ASN A 236 26.30 -60.61 34.06
C ASN A 236 26.29 -61.98 34.76
N ILE A 237 26.36 -63.08 33.99
CA ILE A 237 26.48 -64.44 34.54
C ILE A 237 27.84 -64.61 35.26
N GLN A 238 28.93 -64.14 34.68
CA GLN A 238 30.27 -64.16 35.27
C GLN A 238 30.29 -63.41 36.62
N ASN A 239 29.72 -62.21 36.66
CA ASN A 239 29.59 -61.38 37.86
C ASN A 239 28.75 -62.06 38.95
N LYS A 240 27.80 -62.94 38.58
CA LYS A 240 27.07 -63.79 39.54
C LYS A 240 27.88 -65.01 40.00
N ILE A 241 28.67 -65.61 39.11
CA ILE A 241 29.48 -66.80 39.42
C ILE A 241 30.67 -66.47 40.31
N VAL A 242 31.34 -65.33 40.11
CA VAL A 242 32.53 -64.93 40.90
C VAL A 242 32.29 -64.95 42.42
N PRO A 243 31.25 -64.29 42.98
CA PRO A 243 30.98 -64.33 44.42
C PRO A 243 30.50 -65.70 44.89
N LEU A 244 29.75 -66.45 44.06
CA LEU A 244 29.31 -67.81 44.38
C LEU A 244 30.48 -68.78 44.45
N LYS A 245 31.45 -68.66 43.55
CA LYS A 245 32.67 -69.47 43.52
C LYS A 245 33.61 -69.10 44.68
N SER A 246 33.79 -67.81 44.96
CA SER A 246 34.52 -67.36 46.16
C SER A 246 33.90 -67.90 47.45
N LYS A 247 32.56 -67.91 47.53
CA LYS A 247 31.84 -68.52 48.64
C LYS A 247 32.04 -70.04 48.70
N LEU A 248 32.02 -70.74 47.57
CA LEU A 248 32.29 -72.19 47.52
C LEU A 248 33.75 -72.54 47.91
N ASP A 249 34.74 -71.81 47.42
CA ASP A 249 36.16 -72.01 47.74
C ASP A 249 36.44 -71.77 49.24
N SER A 250 35.72 -70.82 49.86
CA SER A 250 35.78 -70.62 51.32
C SER A 250 35.28 -71.84 52.11
N TYR A 251 34.31 -72.58 51.56
CA TYR A 251 33.83 -73.83 52.16
C TYR A 251 34.75 -75.03 51.87
N HIS A 252 35.44 -75.05 50.73
CA HIS A 252 36.40 -76.12 50.39
C HIS A 252 37.66 -76.11 51.27
N SER A 253 37.97 -74.97 51.89
CA SER A 253 39.06 -74.84 52.87
C SER A 253 38.73 -75.44 54.24
N LEU A 254 37.49 -75.90 54.47
CA LEU A 254 37.04 -76.44 55.75
C LEU A 254 36.95 -77.98 55.70
N PRO A 255 37.56 -78.70 56.65
CA PRO A 255 37.46 -80.16 56.73
C PRO A 255 36.00 -80.62 56.87
N PRO A 256 35.59 -81.78 56.31
CA PRO A 256 34.19 -82.25 56.29
C PRO A 256 33.56 -82.59 57.66
N ASN A 257 34.26 -82.34 58.77
CA ASN A 257 33.84 -82.70 60.13
C ASN A 257 33.94 -81.47 61.05
N ILE A 258 32.80 -81.07 61.63
CA ILE A 258 32.64 -79.87 62.48
C ILE A 258 33.64 -79.82 63.64
N SER A 259 33.98 -80.98 64.23
CA SER A 259 34.92 -81.05 65.34
C SER A 259 36.36 -80.77 64.89
N LEU A 260 36.75 -81.24 63.69
CA LEU A 260 38.08 -81.00 63.10
C LEU A 260 38.22 -79.57 62.55
N ALA A 261 37.15 -79.00 61.99
CA ALA A 261 37.15 -77.60 61.55
C ALA A 261 37.39 -76.64 62.73
N ARG A 262 36.84 -76.94 63.91
CA ARG A 262 37.07 -76.14 65.13
C ARG A 262 38.54 -76.20 65.61
N VAL A 263 39.17 -77.37 65.51
CA VAL A 263 40.60 -77.53 65.82
C VAL A 263 41.48 -76.79 64.80
N LYS A 264 41.16 -76.89 63.50
CA LYS A 264 41.93 -76.21 62.44
C LYS A 264 41.79 -74.68 62.51
N ILE A 265 40.62 -74.16 62.91
CA ILE A 265 40.42 -72.73 63.17
C ILE A 265 41.29 -72.26 64.35
N GLU A 266 41.41 -73.05 65.41
CA GLU A 266 42.26 -72.70 66.56
C GLU A 266 43.77 -72.83 66.25
N GLU A 267 44.17 -73.81 65.43
CA GLU A 267 45.54 -73.87 64.88
C GLU A 267 45.86 -72.64 64.03
N MET A 268 44.99 -72.30 63.06
CA MET A 268 45.18 -71.12 62.19
C MET A 268 45.17 -69.81 63.00
N ARG A 269 44.38 -69.72 64.08
CA ARG A 269 44.42 -68.58 65.02
C ARG A 269 45.75 -68.47 65.75
N ARG A 270 46.33 -69.59 66.17
CA ARG A 270 47.67 -69.61 66.80
C ARG A 270 48.75 -69.26 65.78
N GLU A 271 48.68 -69.79 64.56
CA GLU A 271 49.62 -69.45 63.48
C GLU A 271 49.53 -67.96 63.10
N LEU A 272 48.31 -67.41 63.03
CA LEU A 272 48.10 -65.98 62.80
C LEU A 272 48.68 -65.14 63.93
N ALA A 273 48.46 -65.52 65.19
CA ALA A 273 49.06 -64.85 66.33
C ALA A 273 50.59 -64.92 66.33
N THR A 274 51.20 -66.02 65.85
CA THR A 274 52.66 -66.11 65.70
C THR A 274 53.18 -65.25 64.56
N VAL A 275 52.50 -65.20 63.42
CA VAL A 275 52.90 -64.37 62.27
C VAL A 275 52.68 -62.88 62.56
N GLU A 276 51.60 -62.51 63.26
CA GLU A 276 51.39 -61.15 63.76
C GLU A 276 52.45 -60.78 64.79
N ALA A 277 52.86 -61.69 65.68
CA ALA A 277 53.95 -61.46 66.61
C ALA A 277 55.31 -61.32 65.90
N GLU A 278 55.60 -62.12 64.86
CA GLU A 278 56.79 -61.96 64.02
C GLU A 278 56.77 -60.65 63.22
N LEU A 279 55.61 -60.27 62.69
CA LEU A 279 55.42 -58.99 62.01
C LEU A 279 55.63 -57.83 62.98
N SER A 280 55.07 -57.90 64.19
CA SER A 280 55.29 -56.90 65.24
C SER A 280 56.76 -56.83 65.63
N LYS A 281 57.44 -57.97 65.75
CA LYS A 281 58.87 -58.03 66.07
C LYS A 281 59.76 -57.47 64.95
N ASN A 282 59.41 -57.72 63.69
CA ASN A 282 60.09 -57.12 62.54
C ASN A 282 59.83 -55.61 62.40
N ILE A 283 58.63 -55.15 62.77
CA ILE A 283 58.30 -53.73 62.82
C ILE A 283 59.06 -53.03 63.97
N ASP A 284 59.20 -53.67 65.13
CA ASP A 284 59.97 -53.14 66.27
C ASP A 284 61.50 -53.13 66.01
N LEU A 285 62.03 -54.07 65.21
CA LEU A 285 63.42 -54.09 64.75
C LEU A 285 63.74 -53.04 63.67
N MET A 286 62.73 -52.46 63.01
CA MET A 286 62.89 -51.37 62.02
C MET A 286 62.91 -49.97 62.67
N HIS A 287 62.77 -49.84 64.00
CA HIS A 287 62.65 -48.56 64.72
C HIS A 287 63.73 -48.30 65.80
N LEU A 288 64.86 -49.02 65.78
CA LEU A 288 66.07 -48.78 66.59
C LEU A 288 67.31 -48.70 65.70
#